data_AF-A0A354XXI6-F1
#
_entry.id   AF-A0A354XXI6-F1
#
_cell.length_a   1.000
_cell.length_b   1.000
_cell.length_c   1.000
_cell.angle_alpha   90.00
_cell.angle_beta   90.00
_cell.angle_gamma   90.00
#
_symmetry.space_group_name_H-M   'P 1'
#
loop_
_entity.id
_entity.type
_entity.pdbx_description
1 polymer ?
#
loop_
_entity_poly.entity_id
_entity_poly.type
_entity_poly.pdbx_seq_one_letter_code
_entity_poly.pdbx_strand_id
1 'polypeptide(L)'
;DFLSHHHLVCTGTTGGLVRDALNEEGVFPEITCMNSGPMGGDAEIAAMVVRKEIDLAVFLIDDLNAQPHEADIMMLLRQCRIHNVPIACNRYSADLMITSSLWDDLSYVPMPPRYEKFERN
;
A
#
# COMPACT_ATOMS: atom_id res chain seq x y z
N ASP A 1 -17.72 -5.72 -0.54
CA ASP A 1 -18.43 -4.68 -1.31
C ASP A 1 -17.59 -3.44 -1.60
N PHE A 2 -17.15 -2.66 -0.62
CA PHE A 2 -16.44 -1.40 -0.91
C PHE A 2 -15.12 -1.60 -1.69
N LEU A 3 -14.20 -2.38 -1.13
CA LEU A 3 -12.90 -2.64 -1.75
C LEU A 3 -12.97 -3.59 -2.96
N SER A 4 -14.07 -4.32 -3.15
CA SER A 4 -14.14 -5.37 -4.17
C SER A 4 -14.22 -4.87 -5.61
N HIS A 5 -14.49 -3.58 -5.80
CA HIS A 5 -14.44 -2.93 -7.11
C HIS A 5 -13.03 -2.45 -7.49
N HIS A 6 -12.05 -2.59 -6.60
CA HIS A 6 -10.68 -2.14 -6.79
C HIS A 6 -9.77 -3.33 -7.05
N HIS A 7 -8.65 -3.06 -7.73
CA HIS A 7 -7.60 -4.05 -7.93
C HIS A 7 -6.73 -4.13 -6.67
N LEU A 8 -6.74 -5.29 -6.01
CA LEU A 8 -5.96 -5.51 -4.79
C LEU A 8 -4.61 -6.12 -5.14
N VAL A 9 -3.53 -5.46 -4.71
CA VAL A 9 -2.16 -5.99 -4.83
C VAL A 9 -1.68 -6.34 -3.43
N CYS A 10 -1.24 -7.58 -3.23
CA CYS A 10 -0.83 -8.09 -1.92
C CYS A 10 0.48 -8.88 -2.02
N THR A 11 1.25 -8.93 -0.93
CA THR A 11 2.32 -9.93 -0.78
C THR A 11 1.71 -11.33 -0.68
N GLY A 12 2.50 -12.36 -1.03
CA GLY A 12 2.00 -13.72 -1.27
C GLY A 12 1.10 -14.27 -0.16
N THR A 13 1.61 -14.30 1.08
CA THR A 13 0.86 -14.82 2.23
C THR A 13 -0.39 -14.01 2.52
N THR A 14 -0.28 -12.67 2.55
CA THR A 14 -1.40 -11.77 2.80
C THR A 14 -2.50 -11.93 1.75
N GLY A 15 -2.13 -11.98 0.47
CA GLY A 15 -3.08 -12.09 -0.62
C GLY A 15 -3.83 -13.43 -0.63
N GLY A 16 -3.19 -14.52 -0.17
CA GLY A 16 -3.86 -15.79 0.07
C GLY A 16 -4.93 -15.67 1.15
N LEU A 17 -4.56 -15.16 2.33
CA LEU A 17 -5.48 -14.99 3.46
C LEU A 17 -6.65 -14.05 3.13
N VAL A 18 -6.39 -12.95 2.43
CA VAL A 18 -7.43 -12.00 2.00
C VAL A 18 -8.39 -12.67 1.01
N ARG A 19 -7.86 -13.43 0.05
CA ARG A 19 -8.70 -14.14 -0.92
C ARG A 19 -9.61 -15.16 -0.25
N ASP A 20 -9.07 -15.96 0.65
CA ASP A 20 -9.84 -17.00 1.34
C ASP A 20 -10.96 -16.36 2.18
N ALA A 21 -10.63 -15.34 2.98
CA ALA A 21 -11.61 -14.62 3.79
C ALA A 21 -12.71 -13.94 2.96
N LEU A 22 -12.37 -13.36 1.80
CA LEU A 22 -13.38 -12.72 0.94
C LEU A 22 -14.25 -13.74 0.19
N ASN A 23 -13.66 -14.87 -0.23
CA ASN A 23 -14.42 -15.95 -0.86
C ASN A 23 -15.45 -16.57 0.10
N GLU A 24 -15.11 -16.71 1.39
CA GLU A 24 -16.05 -17.18 2.43
C GLU A 24 -17.26 -16.26 2.58
N GLU A 25 -17.07 -14.95 2.38
CA GLU A 25 -18.12 -13.93 2.38
C GLU A 25 -18.81 -13.77 1.01
N GLY A 26 -18.47 -14.60 0.01
CA GLY A 26 -19.05 -14.56 -1.33
C GLY A 26 -18.58 -13.39 -2.21
N VAL A 27 -17.43 -12.81 -1.88
CA VAL A 27 -16.83 -11.67 -2.59
C VAL A 27 -15.57 -12.12 -3.33
N PHE A 28 -15.51 -11.85 -4.65
CA PHE A 28 -14.44 -12.35 -5.52
C PHE A 28 -13.71 -11.19 -6.22
N PRO A 29 -12.90 -10.38 -5.51
CA PRO A 29 -12.22 -9.25 -6.13
C PRO A 29 -11.02 -9.71 -6.97
N GLU A 30 -10.55 -8.82 -7.84
CA GLU A 30 -9.28 -9.00 -8.52
C GLU A 30 -8.13 -8.83 -7.52
N ILE A 31 -7.37 -9.90 -7.27
CA ILE A 31 -6.21 -9.89 -6.37
C ILE A 31 -4.97 -10.37 -7.13
N THR A 32 -3.94 -9.54 -7.21
CA THR A 32 -2.60 -9.95 -7.65
C THR A 32 -1.70 -10.20 -6.43
N CYS A 33 -1.16 -11.41 -6.34
CA CYS A 33 -0.19 -11.79 -5.32
C CYS A 33 1.24 -11.64 -5.86
N MET A 34 2.05 -10.84 -5.17
CA MET A 34 3.50 -10.79 -5.32
C MET A 34 4.15 -11.92 -4.51
N ASN A 35 5.48 -11.97 -4.47
CA ASN A 35 6.19 -12.84 -3.54
C ASN A 35 5.85 -12.47 -2.08
N SER A 36 6.21 -13.34 -1.13
CA SER A 36 6.13 -12.97 0.29
C SER A 36 7.11 -11.83 0.59
N GLY A 37 6.82 -11.01 1.61
CA GLY A 37 7.70 -9.91 2.04
C GLY A 37 9.17 -10.35 2.19
N PRO A 38 9.46 -11.41 2.97
CA PRO A 38 10.83 -11.94 3.13
C PRO A 38 11.51 -12.42 1.84
N MET A 39 10.75 -12.72 0.78
CA MET A 39 11.26 -13.17 -0.51
C MET A 39 11.33 -12.06 -1.56
N GLY A 40 11.12 -10.80 -1.15
CA GLY A 40 11.21 -9.62 -2.02
C GLY A 40 9.87 -9.04 -2.48
N GLY A 41 8.73 -9.52 -1.94
CA GLY A 41 7.41 -8.98 -2.27
C GLY A 41 7.26 -7.49 -1.99
N ASP A 42 7.91 -6.99 -0.94
CA ASP A 42 7.91 -5.57 -0.59
C ASP A 42 8.64 -4.73 -1.63
N ALA A 43 9.73 -5.26 -2.21
CA ALA A 43 10.47 -4.62 -3.30
C ALA A 43 9.67 -4.61 -4.60
N GLU A 44 8.91 -5.68 -4.90
CA GLU A 44 8.01 -5.73 -6.04
C GLU A 44 6.92 -4.65 -5.95
N ILE A 45 6.24 -4.55 -4.80
CA ILE A 45 5.21 -3.53 -4.57
C ILE A 45 5.83 -2.12 -4.61
N ALA A 46 7.01 -1.92 -4.04
CA ALA A 46 7.67 -0.62 -4.11
C ALA A 46 8.06 -0.23 -5.54
N ALA A 47 8.43 -1.18 -6.39
CA ALA A 47 8.63 -0.91 -7.81
C ALA A 47 7.33 -0.44 -8.49
N MET A 48 6.18 -1.03 -8.13
CA MET A 48 4.87 -0.59 -8.60
C MET A 48 4.53 0.83 -8.12
N VAL A 49 4.83 1.17 -6.86
CA VAL A 49 4.69 2.53 -6.32
C VAL A 49 5.51 3.54 -7.14
N VAL A 50 6.75 3.20 -7.49
CA VAL A 50 7.62 4.06 -8.32
C VAL A 50 7.04 4.23 -9.72
N ARG A 51 6.43 3.18 -10.28
CA ARG A 51 5.80 3.18 -11.62
C ARG A 51 4.40 3.80 -11.66
N LYS A 52 3.88 4.26 -10.52
CA LYS A 52 2.51 4.82 -10.39
C LYS A 52 1.42 3.79 -10.69
N GLU A 53 1.67 2.54 -10.32
CA GLU A 53 0.74 1.42 -10.43
C GLU A 53 0.00 1.16 -9.08
N ILE A 54 0.29 1.94 -8.04
CA ILE A 54 -0.33 1.86 -6.71
C ILE A 54 -0.84 3.25 -6.31
N ASP A 55 -2.15 3.34 -6.05
CA ASP A 55 -2.81 4.59 -5.66
C ASP A 55 -2.91 4.78 -4.14
N LEU A 56 -2.99 3.68 -3.39
CA LEU A 56 -3.05 3.67 -1.93
C LEU A 56 -2.45 2.37 -1.39
N ALA A 57 -1.72 2.48 -0.27
CA ALA A 57 -1.14 1.34 0.42
C ALA A 57 -1.70 1.21 1.84
N VAL A 58 -2.02 -0.03 2.24
CA VAL A 58 -2.28 -0.39 3.65
C VAL A 58 -1.20 -1.38 4.06
N PHE A 59 -0.36 -0.98 5.02
CA PHE A 59 0.75 -1.78 5.49
C PHE A 59 0.71 -1.90 7.01
N LEU A 60 0.04 -2.94 7.50
CA LEU A 60 -0.13 -3.17 8.94
C LEU A 60 1.14 -3.83 9.49
N ILE A 61 2.06 -3.01 10.01
CA ILE A 61 3.38 -3.42 10.49
C ILE A 61 3.30 -3.84 11.96
N ASP A 62 4.00 -4.91 12.33
CA ASP A 62 4.24 -5.28 13.72
C ASP A 62 5.57 -4.68 14.19
N ASP A 63 5.50 -3.56 14.90
CA ASP A 63 6.67 -2.85 15.44
C ASP A 63 7.25 -3.50 16.71
N LEU A 64 6.60 -4.53 17.28
CA LEU A 64 7.05 -5.16 18.51
C LEU A 64 8.05 -6.30 18.26
N ASN A 65 8.11 -6.80 17.03
CA ASN A 65 8.93 -7.95 16.65
C ASN A 65 9.88 -7.61 15.51
N ALA A 66 11.14 -8.02 15.65
CA ALA A 66 12.15 -7.84 14.61
C ALA A 66 11.77 -8.66 13.36
N GLN A 67 11.73 -8.01 12.21
CA GLN A 67 11.46 -8.64 10.93
C GLN A 67 12.78 -8.89 10.17
N PRO A 68 13.00 -10.10 9.61
CA PRO A 68 14.24 -10.40 8.87
C PRO A 68 14.43 -9.58 7.59
N HIS A 69 13.39 -8.85 7.16
CA HIS A 69 13.33 -8.02 5.95
C HIS A 69 13.06 -6.54 6.28
N GLU A 70 13.53 -6.04 7.43
CA GLU A 70 13.32 -4.66 7.89
C GLU A 70 13.79 -3.60 6.89
N ALA A 71 14.90 -3.86 6.16
CA ALA A 71 15.39 -2.97 5.12
C ALA A 71 14.36 -2.76 4.00
N ASP A 72 13.61 -3.81 3.64
CA ASP A 72 12.60 -3.76 2.58
C ASP A 72 11.35 -3.02 3.05
N ILE A 73 10.93 -3.22 4.31
CA ILE A 73 9.86 -2.45 4.97
C ILE A 73 10.16 -0.95 4.90
N MET A 74 11.36 -0.56 5.32
CA MET A 74 11.79 0.85 5.33
C MET A 74 11.89 1.42 3.92
N MET A 75 12.33 0.60 2.95
CA MET A 75 12.37 0.99 1.55
C MET A 75 10.95 1.25 1.00
N LEU A 76 9.96 0.39 1.31
CA LEU A 76 8.58 0.58 0.83
C LEU A 76 7.97 1.85 1.41
N LEU A 77 8.09 2.06 2.73
CA LEU A 77 7.67 3.29 3.40
C LEU A 77 8.34 4.54 2.82
N ARG A 78 9.62 4.44 2.44
CA ARG A 78 10.34 5.54 1.79
C ARG A 78 9.79 5.81 0.38
N GLN A 79 9.51 4.78 -0.42
CA GLN A 79 8.99 5.00 -1.77
C GLN A 79 7.59 5.62 -1.74
N CYS A 80 6.69 5.15 -0.87
CA CYS A 80 5.36 5.77 -0.75
C CYS A 80 5.45 7.26 -0.43
N ARG A 81 6.33 7.65 0.52
CA ARG A 81 6.56 9.07 0.87
C ARG A 81 7.12 9.90 -0.29
N ILE A 82 8.12 9.39 -1.01
CA ILE A 82 8.76 10.11 -2.12
C ILE A 82 7.81 10.29 -3.30
N HIS A 83 7.00 9.25 -3.57
CA HIS A 83 6.08 9.24 -4.70
C HIS A 83 4.69 9.78 -4.34
N ASN A 84 4.52 10.31 -3.13
CA ASN A 84 3.26 10.86 -2.61
C ASN A 84 2.08 9.88 -2.71
N VAL A 85 2.33 8.59 -2.44
CA VAL A 85 1.29 7.56 -2.32
C VAL A 85 0.87 7.47 -0.85
N PRO A 86 -0.41 7.66 -0.51
CA PRO A 86 -0.90 7.52 0.85
C PRO A 86 -0.65 6.09 1.35
N ILE A 87 -0.05 5.98 2.54
CA ILE A 87 0.23 4.71 3.19
C ILE A 87 -0.30 4.70 4.63
N ALA A 88 -1.22 3.78 4.91
CA ALA A 88 -1.73 3.54 6.26
C ALA A 88 -0.90 2.48 6.96
N CYS A 89 -0.20 2.85 8.05
CA CYS A 89 0.61 1.91 8.83
C CYS A 89 -0.14 1.25 10.00
N ASN A 90 -1.41 1.61 10.19
CA ASN A 90 -2.27 1.03 11.22
C ASN A 90 -3.73 1.07 10.76
N ARG A 91 -4.57 0.32 11.47
CA ARG A 91 -6.00 0.21 11.15
C ARG A 91 -6.72 1.56 11.14
N TYR A 92 -6.48 2.40 12.14
CA TYR A 92 -7.18 3.67 12.26
C TYR A 92 -6.86 4.63 11.10
N SER A 93 -5.60 4.63 10.64
CA SER A 93 -5.20 5.39 9.45
C SER A 93 -5.85 4.83 8.19
N ALA A 94 -5.98 3.50 8.08
CA ALA A 94 -6.67 2.87 6.96
C ALA A 94 -8.15 3.26 6.94
N ASP A 95 -8.83 3.21 8.09
CA ASP A 95 -10.23 3.62 8.25
C ASP A 95 -10.44 5.07 7.79
N LEU A 96 -9.56 6.00 8.19
CA LEU A 96 -9.63 7.41 7.76
C LEU A 96 -9.40 7.57 6.24
N MET A 97 -8.48 6.79 5.66
CA MET A 97 -8.18 6.88 4.24
C MET A 97 -9.34 6.36 3.38
N ILE A 98 -9.91 5.19 3.70
CA ILE A 98 -11.01 4.59 2.94
C ILE A 98 -12.35 5.33 3.10
N THR A 99 -12.51 6.11 4.18
CA THR A 99 -13.71 6.93 4.42
C THR A 99 -13.55 8.39 3.97
N SER A 100 -12.38 8.75 3.42
CA SER A 100 -12.12 10.09 2.90
C SER A 100 -13.06 10.40 1.73
N SER A 101 -13.62 11.62 1.70
CA SER A 101 -14.43 12.07 0.56
C SER A 101 -13.62 12.18 -0.74
N LEU A 102 -12.29 12.16 -0.66
CA LEU A 102 -11.41 12.13 -1.84
C LEU A 102 -11.44 10.78 -2.56
N TRP A 103 -11.87 9.70 -1.90
CA TRP A 103 -11.93 8.37 -2.52
C TRP A 103 -12.93 8.33 -3.68
N ASP A 104 -14.07 8.99 -3.52
CA ASP A 104 -15.15 9.03 -4.49
C ASP A 104 -15.03 10.20 -5.50
N ASP A 105 -14.00 11.05 -5.35
CA ASP A 105 -13.75 12.18 -6.23
C ASP A 105 -12.86 11.78 -7.42
N LEU A 106 -13.50 11.42 -8.54
CA LEU A 106 -12.81 11.08 -9.80
C LEU A 106 -11.98 12.24 -10.39
N SER A 107 -12.16 13.47 -9.90
CA SER A 107 -11.38 14.64 -10.34
C SER A 107 -10.14 14.89 -9.47
N TYR A 108 -10.02 14.20 -8.33
CA TYR A 108 -8.88 14.33 -7.45
C TYR A 108 -7.62 13.77 -8.11
N VAL A 109 -6.58 14.59 -8.14
CA VAL A 109 -5.24 14.18 -8.58
C VAL A 109 -4.26 14.57 -7.46
N PRO A 110 -3.49 13.62 -6.89
CA PRO A 110 -2.49 13.92 -5.88
C PRO A 110 -1.51 14.99 -6.37
N MET A 111 -1.22 15.98 -5.52
CA MET A 111 -0.21 16.99 -5.87
C MET A 111 1.14 16.31 -6.15
N PRO A 112 1.86 16.71 -7.20
CA PRO A 112 3.20 16.20 -7.45
C PRO A 112 4.14 16.62 -6.29
N PRO A 113 5.09 15.76 -5.89
CA PRO A 113 6.05 16.10 -4.84
C PRO A 113 6.85 17.35 -5.24
N ARG A 114 6.87 18.34 -4.35
CA ARG A 114 7.65 19.58 -4.53
C ARG A 114 8.99 19.45 -3.83
N TYR A 115 10.07 19.63 -4.58
CA TYR A 115 11.42 19.72 -4.05
C TYR A 115 11.85 21.19 -4.09
N GLU A 116 11.91 21.83 -2.93
CA GLU A 116 12.53 23.15 -2.81
C GLU A 116 14.03 22.98 -2.57
N LYS A 117 14.85 23.65 -3.37
CA LYS A 117 16.30 23.65 -3.19
C LYS A 117 16.61 24.40 -1.89
N PHE A 118 17.05 23.68 -0.86
CA PHE A 118 17.53 24.29 0.37
C PHE A 118 18.94 24.86 0.15
N GLU A 119 19.07 26.18 0.12
CA GLU A 119 20.38 26.85 0.12
C GLU A 119 20.77 27.18 1.57
N ARG A 120 21.86 26.56 2.04
CA ARG A 120 22.44 26.86 3.35
C ARG A 120 23.38 28.05 3.16
N ASN A 121 22.89 29.26 3.44
CA ASN A 121 23.71 30.47 3.57
C ASN A 121 24.71 30.34 4.73
#